data_AF-A0A5E6NX37-F1
#
_entry.id   AF-A0A5E6NX37-F1
#
_cell.length_a   1.000
_cell.length_b   1.000
_cell.length_c   1.000
_cell.angle_alpha   90.00
_cell.angle_beta   90.00
_cell.angle_gamma   90.00
#
_symmetry.space_group_name_H-M   'P 1'
#
loop_
_entity.id
_entity.type
_entity.pdbx_description
1 polymer ?
#
loop_
_entity_poly.entity_id
_entity_poly.type
_entity_poly.pdbx_seq_one_letter_code
_entity_poly.pdbx_strand_id
1 'polypeptide(L)' 'MAYFKQLTGSKLPKPVAKKFKVGDNKFEYGVIYKIKTDKGYFTLRNKSAYNLSDGSKPRWTIDVPKEILGLKNGKEIKFK' A
#
# COMPACT_ATOMS: atom_id res chain seq x y z
N MET A 1 -10.69 -1.89 0.87
CA MET A 1 -10.29 -2.78 1.99
C MET A 1 -10.53 -4.26 1.75
N ALA A 2 -11.66 -4.66 1.14
CA ALA A 2 -11.99 -6.09 0.93
C ALA A 2 -10.86 -6.88 0.23
N TYR A 3 -10.24 -6.28 -0.79
CA TYR A 3 -9.12 -6.90 -1.51
C TYR A 3 -7.88 -7.14 -0.62
N PHE A 4 -7.52 -6.20 0.25
CA PHE A 4 -6.40 -6.39 1.20
C PHE A 4 -6.69 -7.51 2.21
N LYS A 5 -7.94 -7.62 2.66
CA LYS A 5 -8.38 -8.74 3.51
C LYS A 5 -8.34 -10.07 2.76
N GLN A 6 -8.73 -10.10 1.49
CA GLN A 6 -8.65 -11.29 0.64
C GLN A 6 -7.20 -11.76 0.43
N LEU A 7 -6.27 -10.81 0.26
CA LEU A 7 -4.85 -11.12 0.11
C LEU A 7 -4.19 -11.64 1.38
N THR A 8 -4.58 -11.10 2.54
CA THR A 8 -3.89 -11.35 3.82
C THR A 8 -4.62 -12.30 4.76
N GLY A 9 -5.90 -12.63 4.49
CA GLY A 9 -6.77 -13.41 5.37
C GLY A 9 -7.05 -12.77 6.73
N SER A 10 -6.50 -11.58 6.99
CA SER A 10 -6.38 -10.98 8.32
C SER A 10 -7.21 -9.71 8.45
N LYS A 11 -7.68 -9.42 9.68
CA LYS A 11 -8.21 -8.09 10.01
C LYS A 11 -7.08 -7.05 9.94
N LEU A 12 -7.44 -5.81 9.64
CA LEU A 12 -6.47 -4.72 9.63
C LEU A 12 -5.88 -4.52 11.04
N PRO A 13 -4.55 -4.49 11.18
CA PRO A 13 -3.89 -4.19 12.46
C PRO A 13 -4.08 -2.72 12.83
N LYS A 14 -3.55 -2.30 13.98
CA LYS A 14 -3.51 -0.88 14.34
C LYS A 14 -2.72 -0.09 13.29
N PRO A 15 -3.27 1.04 12.78
CA PRO A 15 -2.55 1.88 11.84
C PRO A 15 -1.33 2.52 12.49
N VAL A 16 -0.28 2.69 11.70
CA VAL A 16 0.89 3.49 12.08
C VAL A 16 0.89 4.76 11.24
N ALA A 17 0.93 5.92 11.92
CA ALA A 17 1.11 7.19 11.24
C ALA A 17 2.53 7.31 10.68
N LYS A 18 2.66 7.68 9.42
CA LYS A 18 3.96 7.91 8.77
C LYS A 18 3.90 9.15 7.89
N LYS A 19 5.02 9.85 7.82
CA LYS A 19 5.23 10.99 6.92
C LYS A 19 5.57 10.50 5.51
N PHE A 20 4.83 10.97 4.52
CA PHE A 20 4.99 10.63 3.09
C PHE A 20 5.40 11.86 2.30
N LYS A 21 6.36 11.72 1.39
CA LYS A 21 6.66 12.76 0.40
C LYS A 21 5.56 12.77 -0.66
N VAL A 22 4.88 13.90 -0.85
CA VAL A 22 3.74 14.04 -1.78
C VAL A 22 4.02 14.98 -2.96
N GLY A 23 5.20 15.62 -2.98
CA GLY A 23 5.69 16.50 -4.04
C GLY A 23 7.07 17.07 -3.67
N ASP A 24 7.51 18.11 -4.36
CA ASP A 24 8.76 18.80 -4.04
C ASP A 24 8.71 19.42 -2.65
N ASN A 25 9.59 18.95 -1.77
CA ASN A 25 9.74 19.35 -0.37
C ASN A 25 8.44 19.32 0.49
N LYS A 26 7.36 18.72 -0.03
CA LYS A 26 6.09 18.60 0.68
C LYS A 26 5.93 17.21 1.27
N PHE A 27 5.56 17.19 2.53
CA PHE A 27 5.30 15.97 3.27
C PHE A 27 3.94 16.04 3.95
N GLU A 28 3.20 14.94 3.89
CA GLU A 28 1.92 14.78 4.56
C GLU A 28 1.95 13.55 5.46
N TYR A 29 1.17 13.59 6.54
CA TYR A 29 0.94 12.42 7.36
C TYR A 29 -0.10 11.52 6.67
N GLY A 30 0.22 10.24 6.62
CA GLY A 30 -0.69 9.17 6.21
C GLY A 30 -0.64 8.02 7.21
N VAL A 31 -1.48 7.02 6.98
CA VAL A 31 -1.52 5.79 7.77
C VAL A 31 -1.02 4.61 6.96
N ILE A 32 -0.31 3.71 7.64
CA ILE A 32 0.19 2.46 7.11
C ILE A 32 -0.32 1.31 7.95
N TYR A 33 -0.76 0.25 7.28
CA TYR A 33 -1.05 -1.03 7.87
C TYR A 33 -0.06 -2.05 7.32
N LYS A 34 0.67 -2.74 8.20
CA LYS A 34 1.62 -3.78 7.80
C LYS A 34 1.13 -5.13 8.31
N ILE A 35 1.03 -6.10 7.43
CA ILE A 35 0.68 -7.48 7.78
C ILE A 35 1.78 -8.39 7.27
N LYS A 36 2.31 -9.23 8.16
CA LYS A 36 3.15 -10.36 7.77
C LYS A 36 2.27 -11.58 7.60
N THR A 37 2.42 -12.25 6.48
CA THR A 37 1.80 -13.55 6.21
C THR A 37 2.89 -14.55 5.84
N ASP A 38 2.53 -15.83 5.75
CA ASP A 38 3.46 -16.88 5.27
C ASP A 38 3.93 -16.62 3.83
N LYS A 39 3.14 -15.87 3.06
CA LYS A 39 3.42 -15.51 1.66
C LYS A 39 4.18 -14.19 1.51
N GLY A 40 4.59 -13.57 2.63
CA GLY A 40 5.37 -12.34 2.64
C GLY A 40 4.69 -11.17 3.36
N TYR A 41 5.31 -9.99 3.21
CA TYR A 41 4.87 -8.75 3.85
C TYR A 41 3.98 -7.94 2.92
N PHE A 42 2.82 -7.56 3.45
CA PHE A 42 1.86 -6.70 2.80
C PHE A 42 1.81 -5.35 3.49
N THR A 43 1.80 -4.28 2.70
CA THR A 43 1.70 -2.93 3.23
C THR A 43 0.55 -2.19 2.54
N LEU A 44 -0.49 -1.82 3.31
CA LEU A 44 -1.57 -0.95 2.86
C LEU A 44 -1.29 0.49 3.34
N ARG A 45 -1.43 1.46 2.44
CA ARG A 45 -1.13 2.88 2.68
C ARG A 45 -2.27 3.75 2.16
N ASN A 46 -2.62 4.82 2.85
CA ASN A 46 -3.62 5.80 2.36
C ASN A 46 -3.00 6.98 1.59
N LYS A 47 -1.69 6.95 1.37
CA LYS A 47 -0.92 7.95 0.63
C LYS A 47 0.11 7.23 -0.23
N SER A 48 0.26 7.70 -1.46
CA SER A 48 1.33 7.26 -2.37
C SER A 48 2.18 8.45 -2.78
N ALA A 49 3.46 8.19 -2.99
CA ALA A 49 4.39 9.19 -3.53
C ALA A 49 4.02 9.55 -4.98
N TYR A 50 3.47 8.59 -5.72
CA TYR A 50 3.26 8.70 -7.16
C TYR A 50 1.78 8.74 -7.53
N ASN A 51 1.46 9.58 -8.51
CA ASN A 51 0.13 9.67 -9.08
C ASN A 51 -0.24 8.40 -9.86
N LEU A 52 -1.52 8.26 -10.17
CA LEU A 52 -2.04 7.34 -11.16
C LEU A 52 -1.70 7.82 -12.57
N SER A 53 -1.87 6.95 -13.57
CA SER A 53 -1.62 7.28 -14.99
C SER A 53 -2.46 8.44 -15.50
N ASP A 54 -3.62 8.69 -14.89
CA ASP A 54 -4.52 9.81 -15.18
C ASP A 54 -4.17 11.09 -14.40
N GLY A 55 -3.03 11.13 -13.71
CA GLY A 55 -2.56 12.29 -12.94
C GLY A 55 -3.17 12.44 -11.55
N SER A 56 -4.21 11.67 -11.20
CA SER A 56 -4.84 11.77 -9.88
C SER A 56 -4.05 11.06 -8.78
N LYS A 57 -4.23 11.47 -7.51
CA LYS A 57 -3.61 10.79 -6.36
C LYS A 57 -4.41 9.53 -6.00
N PRO A 58 -3.77 8.36 -5.86
CA PRO A 58 -4.46 7.18 -5.36
C PRO A 58 -4.86 7.39 -3.90
N ARG A 59 -6.07 6.93 -3.55
CA ARG A 59 -6.61 7.00 -2.18
C ARG A 59 -6.03 5.91 -1.29
N TRP A 60 -5.75 4.75 -1.87
CA TRP A 60 -5.12 3.63 -1.18
C TRP A 60 -4.12 2.94 -2.09
N THR A 61 -3.01 2.45 -1.53
CA THR A 61 -2.07 1.58 -2.24
C THR A 61 -1.70 0.36 -1.41
N ILE A 62 -1.48 -0.76 -2.08
CA ILE A 62 -1.08 -2.03 -1.48
C ILE A 62 0.23 -2.45 -2.12
N ASP A 63 1.28 -2.59 -1.33
CA ASP A 63 2.48 -3.30 -1.74
C ASP A 63 2.21 -4.81 -1.60
N VAL A 64 2.18 -5.50 -2.74
CA VAL A 64 2.00 -6.95 -2.80
C VAL A 64 3.34 -7.61 -3.08
N PRO A 65 3.74 -8.61 -2.26
CA PRO A 65 4.98 -9.34 -2.44
C PRO A 65 4.98 -10.13 -3.74
N LYS A 66 6.15 -10.33 -4.32
CA LYS A 66 6.33 -10.95 -5.65
C LYS A 66 5.90 -12.42 -5.67
N GLU A 67 6.05 -13.08 -4.52
CA GLU A 67 5.73 -14.48 -4.26
C GLU A 67 4.23 -14.75 -4.47
N ILE A 68 3.37 -13.77 -4.15
CA ILE A 68 1.91 -13.85 -4.37
C ILE A 68 1.56 -13.69 -5.85
N LEU A 69 2.34 -12.89 -6.58
CA LEU A 69 2.02 -12.50 -7.95
C LEU A 69 2.70 -13.39 -9.00
N GLY A 70 3.61 -14.27 -8.60
CA GLY A 70 4.45 -15.03 -9.54
C GLY A 70 5.37 -14.13 -10.38
N LEU A 71 5.73 -12.96 -9.86
CA LEU A 71 6.53 -11.96 -10.56
C LEU A 71 7.99 -11.98 -10.10
N LYS A 72 8.89 -11.41 -10.91
CA LYS A 72 10.29 -11.18 -10.51
C LYS A 72 10.40 -10.13 -9.39
N ASN A 73 9.50 -9.14 -9.39
CA ASN A 73 9.44 -8.03 -8.45
C ASN A 73 8.04 -7.87 -7.86
N GLY A 74 7.96 -7.31 -6.64
CA GLY A 74 6.68 -6.98 -6.03
C GLY A 74 5.95 -5.89 -6.81
N LYS A 75 4.67 -5.70 -6.54
CA LYS A 75 3.84 -4.71 -7.24
C LYS A 75 3.11 -3.81 -6.25
N GLU A 76 3.17 -2.51 -6.48
CA GLU A 76 2.25 -1.56 -5.84
C GLU A 76 0.94 -1.56 -6.63
N ILE A 77 -0.15 -1.97 -6.00
CA ILE A 77 -1.50 -1.88 -6.55
C ILE A 77 -2.14 -0.62 -5.99
N LYS A 78 -2.65 0.23 -6.87
CA LYS A 78 -3.21 1.54 -6.52
C LYS A 78 -4.72 1.55 -6.72
N PHE A 79 -5.44 2.17 -5.78
CA PHE A 79 -6.89 2.25 -5.73
C PHE A 79 -7.33 3.71 -5.61
N LYS A 80 -8.46 4.05 -6.25
CA LYS A 80 -9.18 5.30 -6.06
C LYS A 80 -10.22 5.18 -4.93
#